data_AF-A0A7Z9VGL4-F1
#
_entry.id   AF-A0A7Z9VGL4-F1
#
_cell.length_a   1.000
_cell.length_b   1.000
_cell.length_c   1.000
_cell.angle_alpha   90.00
_cell.angle_beta   90.00
_cell.angle_gamma   90.00
#
_symmetry.space_group_name_H-M   'P 1'
#
loop_
_entity.id
_entity.type
_entity.pdbx_description
1 polymer ?
#
loop_
_entity_poly.entity_id
_entity_poly.type
_entity_poly.pdbx_seq_one_letter_code
_entity_poly.pdbx_strand_id
1 'polypeptide(L)'
;MSSSSTSRRRPDPMRWLESMERSKLAVMGLALGVVLFFAVNVFSNTTFQSAHLDLTQGKLFTLSSGTLKVLASSGEPISLKFYFSKLLGERSPQHATYFERIRELLERYQDISGGRVQLEVINPEPFSDDEDRAVAAGLTGIPLNEAGDLGYFGLSGSNSTDDKAGIPFFTPERETFLEYDLTRIIYTLADPERKVIGVMSPLPINGGAAQPPYQQSPRWTVLDQISDFFTVKMLPTQMREIPGDIDILMLVHPKGLDDFTLYAIDQFVIGGGRAMVFVDANAEVDVPLDGRMQSLPVSDFNKILTTWGLKLADNKVAGDLDAARRVNVRVGKKTSVVDYVIWLGLDKRNFDRDDIITGNISSLNFAGAGILEP
;
A
#
# COMPACT_ATOMS: atom_id res chain seq x y z
N MET A 1 69.98 13.39 -49.19
CA MET A 1 69.32 13.25 -47.88
C MET A 1 67.81 13.24 -48.07
N SER A 2 67.13 12.40 -47.29
CA SER A 2 65.67 12.26 -47.14
C SER A 2 64.94 11.55 -48.28
N SER A 3 64.07 10.57 -48.11
CA SER A 3 63.72 9.62 -47.03
C SER A 3 62.58 8.79 -47.63
N SER A 4 62.81 7.51 -47.90
CA SER A 4 61.79 6.59 -48.42
C SER A 4 60.79 6.23 -47.31
N SER A 5 59.53 6.64 -47.44
CA SER A 5 58.44 6.18 -46.57
C SER A 5 57.82 4.91 -47.14
N THR A 6 58.09 3.77 -46.50
CA THR A 6 57.49 2.48 -46.85
C THR A 6 56.14 2.35 -46.12
N SER A 7 55.02 2.63 -46.80
CA SER A 7 53.70 2.36 -46.25
C SER A 7 53.39 0.85 -46.33
N ARG A 8 53.41 0.15 -45.20
CA ARG A 8 52.84 -1.21 -45.10
C ARG A 8 51.31 -1.11 -45.16
N ARG A 9 50.70 -1.56 -46.26
CA ARG A 9 49.25 -1.80 -46.34
C ARG A 9 48.88 -2.93 -45.37
N ARG A 10 47.93 -2.68 -44.47
CA ARG A 10 47.35 -3.72 -43.61
C ARG A 10 46.53 -4.69 -44.48
N PRO A 11 46.61 -6.01 -44.27
CA PRO A 11 45.75 -6.96 -44.97
C PRO A 11 44.30 -6.75 -44.54
N ASP A 12 43.41 -6.62 -45.53
CA ASP A 12 41.99 -6.38 -45.33
C ASP A 12 41.31 -7.71 -44.92
N PRO A 13 40.76 -7.84 -43.70
CA PRO A 13 40.28 -9.12 -43.16
C PRO A 13 39.04 -9.66 -43.88
N MET A 14 38.41 -8.89 -44.78
CA MET A 14 37.20 -9.29 -45.51
C MET A 14 37.46 -9.89 -46.91
N ARG A 15 38.71 -9.94 -47.37
CA ARG A 15 39.06 -10.37 -48.74
C ARG A 15 38.69 -11.82 -49.08
N TRP A 16 38.52 -12.68 -48.07
CA TRP A 16 38.10 -14.07 -48.26
C TRP A 16 36.60 -14.22 -48.54
N LEU A 17 35.77 -13.29 -48.07
CA LEU A 17 34.33 -13.26 -48.34
C LEU A 17 34.03 -12.98 -49.81
N GLU A 18 34.85 -12.18 -50.48
CA GLU A 18 34.72 -11.85 -51.90
C GLU A 18 35.01 -13.04 -52.84
N SER A 19 35.77 -14.04 -52.37
CA SER A 19 36.16 -15.23 -53.14
C SER A 19 35.19 -16.41 -53.01
N MET A 20 34.18 -16.30 -52.14
CA MET A 20 33.22 -17.38 -51.90
C MET A 20 32.06 -17.33 -52.90
N GLU A 21 31.67 -18.51 -53.39
CA GLU A 21 30.46 -18.67 -54.19
C GLU A 21 29.25 -18.12 -53.43
N ARG A 22 28.38 -17.38 -54.14
CA ARG A 22 27.20 -16.73 -53.56
C ARG A 22 26.30 -17.71 -52.78
N SER A 23 26.29 -18.98 -53.17
CA SER A 23 25.59 -20.06 -52.47
C SER A 23 26.15 -20.34 -51.07
N LYS A 24 27.47 -20.33 -50.89
CA LYS A 24 28.13 -20.57 -49.58
C LYS A 24 27.95 -19.40 -48.64
N LEU A 25 27.98 -18.16 -49.17
CA LEU A 25 27.65 -16.96 -48.39
C LEU A 25 26.19 -16.98 -47.92
N ALA A 26 25.26 -17.44 -48.77
CA ALA A 26 23.84 -17.57 -48.40
C ALA A 26 23.63 -18.62 -47.30
N VAL A 27 24.27 -19.80 -47.40
CA VAL A 27 24.18 -20.85 -46.38
C VAL A 27 24.81 -20.40 -45.05
N MET A 28 25.96 -19.71 -45.11
CA MET A 28 26.61 -19.17 -43.91
C MET A 28 25.78 -18.06 -43.25
N GLY A 29 25.15 -17.19 -44.04
CA GLY A 29 24.20 -16.19 -43.54
C GLY A 29 22.97 -16.81 -42.89
N LEU A 30 22.42 -17.88 -43.47
CA LEU A 30 21.29 -18.61 -42.88
C LEU A 30 21.66 -19.28 -41.56
N ALA A 31 22.82 -19.95 -41.52
CA ALA A 31 23.32 -20.58 -40.30
C ALA A 31 23.57 -19.55 -39.19
N LEU A 32 24.16 -18.40 -39.54
CA LEU A 32 24.36 -17.30 -38.60
C LEU A 32 23.02 -16.74 -38.12
N GLY A 33 22.03 -16.60 -39.01
CA GLY A 33 20.67 -16.16 -38.66
C GLY A 33 19.99 -17.10 -37.67
N VAL A 34 20.13 -18.42 -37.84
CA VAL A 34 19.60 -19.42 -36.90
C VAL A 34 20.31 -19.33 -35.55
N VAL A 35 21.64 -19.22 -35.53
CA VAL A 35 22.42 -19.05 -34.29
C VAL A 35 22.02 -17.75 -33.58
N LEU A 36 21.86 -16.65 -34.32
CA LEU A 36 21.45 -15.37 -33.76
C LEU A 36 20.01 -15.44 -33.23
N PHE A 37 19.11 -16.12 -33.92
CA PHE A 37 17.74 -16.34 -33.47
C PHE A 37 17.71 -17.10 -32.14
N PHE A 38 18.45 -18.21 -32.02
CA PHE A 38 18.55 -18.94 -30.75
C PHE A 38 19.26 -18.13 -29.67
N ALA A 39 20.33 -17.41 -29.99
CA ALA A 39 21.03 -16.56 -29.04
C ALA A 39 20.12 -15.44 -28.50
N VAL A 40 19.38 -14.76 -29.37
CA VAL A 40 18.39 -13.74 -28.97
C VAL A 40 17.26 -14.36 -28.17
N ASN A 41 16.76 -15.54 -28.55
CA ASN A 41 15.66 -16.20 -27.84
C ASN A 41 16.10 -16.65 -26.43
N VAL A 42 17.27 -17.27 -26.30
CA VAL A 42 17.84 -17.69 -25.01
C VAL A 42 18.23 -16.49 -24.14
N PHE A 43 18.84 -15.45 -24.73
CA PHE A 43 19.20 -14.22 -24.04
C PHE A 43 17.96 -13.43 -23.58
N SER A 44 16.91 -13.41 -24.41
CA SER A 44 15.60 -12.84 -24.06
C SER A 44 14.99 -13.62 -22.88
N ASN A 45 15.06 -14.95 -22.91
CA ASN A 45 14.46 -15.77 -21.85
C ASN A 45 15.24 -15.70 -20.52
N THR A 46 16.52 -15.31 -20.53
CA THR A 46 17.35 -15.20 -19.30
C THR A 46 17.43 -13.78 -18.75
N THR A 47 17.33 -12.75 -19.59
CA THR A 47 17.46 -11.34 -19.15
C THR A 47 16.10 -10.71 -18.79
N PHE A 48 15.00 -11.16 -19.40
CA PHE A 48 13.67 -10.59 -19.13
C PHE A 48 12.88 -11.30 -18.01
N GLN A 49 13.39 -12.39 -17.42
CA GLN A 49 12.76 -12.99 -16.23
C GLN A 49 12.75 -12.04 -15.02
N SER A 50 13.70 -11.11 -14.94
CA SER A 50 13.76 -10.09 -13.88
C SER A 50 12.86 -8.87 -14.13
N ALA A 51 12.38 -8.70 -15.36
CA ALA A 51 11.57 -7.56 -15.78
C ALA A 51 10.20 -8.07 -16.26
N HIS A 52 9.40 -8.56 -15.31
CA HIS A 52 7.97 -8.76 -15.51
C HIS A 52 7.29 -7.39 -15.68
N LEU A 53 7.42 -6.82 -16.88
CA LEU A 53 6.69 -5.63 -17.30
C LEU A 53 5.25 -6.08 -17.53
N ASP A 54 4.40 -5.83 -16.54
CA ASP A 54 2.97 -6.11 -16.63
C ASP A 54 2.34 -5.17 -17.68
N LEU A 55 2.03 -5.73 -18.85
CA LEU A 55 1.39 -5.05 -19.98
C LEU A 55 -0.15 -5.08 -19.90
N THR A 56 -0.73 -5.54 -18.78
CA THR A 56 -2.19 -5.46 -18.60
C THR A 56 -2.60 -4.00 -18.40
N GLN A 57 -3.77 -3.65 -18.95
CA GLN A 57 -4.29 -2.28 -18.94
C GLN A 57 -4.51 -1.70 -17.52
N GLY A 58 -4.50 -2.57 -16.49
CA GLY A 58 -4.65 -2.21 -15.08
C GLY A 58 -3.41 -2.38 -14.20
N LYS A 59 -2.26 -2.81 -14.74
CA LYS A 59 -1.08 -3.20 -13.92
C LYS A 59 -1.44 -4.16 -12.78
N LEU A 60 -2.36 -5.11 -13.04
CA LEU A 60 -2.95 -6.00 -12.02
C LEU A 60 -1.92 -6.90 -11.31
N PHE A 61 -0.72 -6.99 -11.86
CA PHE A 61 0.44 -7.72 -11.39
C PHE A 61 1.62 -6.79 -11.11
N THR A 62 1.41 -5.52 -10.74
CA THR A 62 2.48 -4.62 -10.28
C THR A 62 2.30 -4.31 -8.80
N LEU A 63 3.30 -4.65 -7.99
CA LEU A 63 3.30 -4.34 -6.56
C LEU A 63 3.26 -2.82 -6.35
N SER A 64 2.57 -2.40 -5.31
CA SER A 64 2.55 -1.01 -4.89
C SER A 64 3.95 -0.53 -4.49
N SER A 65 4.18 0.78 -4.62
CA SER A 65 5.41 1.42 -4.15
C SER A 65 5.62 1.25 -2.64
N GLY A 66 4.53 1.11 -1.87
CA GLY A 66 4.57 0.82 -0.43
C GLY A 66 5.16 -0.57 -0.16
N THR A 67 4.62 -1.60 -0.83
CA THR A 67 5.11 -2.98 -0.70
C THR A 67 6.59 -3.10 -1.10
N LEU A 68 7.01 -2.45 -2.18
CA LEU A 68 8.42 -2.45 -2.59
C LEU A 68 9.34 -1.85 -1.52
N LYS A 69 8.90 -0.78 -0.84
CA LYS A 69 9.67 -0.19 0.26
C LYS A 69 9.77 -1.13 1.46
N VAL A 70 8.67 -1.78 1.84
CA VAL A 70 8.64 -2.75 2.95
C VAL A 70 9.58 -3.92 2.67
N LEU A 71 9.53 -4.50 1.46
CA LEU A 71 10.42 -5.59 1.06
C LEU A 71 11.89 -5.16 0.99
N ALA A 72 12.16 -3.92 0.60
CA ALA A 72 13.51 -3.37 0.57
C ALA A 72 14.07 -3.05 1.97
N SER A 73 13.22 -2.71 2.94
CA SER A 73 13.62 -2.25 4.28
C SER A 73 13.71 -3.33 5.35
N SER A 74 13.29 -4.57 5.07
CA SER A 74 13.40 -5.69 6.03
C SER A 74 14.88 -5.89 6.42
N GLY A 75 15.23 -5.58 7.67
CA GLY A 75 16.61 -5.71 8.16
C GLY A 75 16.96 -7.15 8.54
N GLU A 76 15.95 -7.95 8.91
CA GLU A 76 16.09 -9.33 9.34
C GLU A 76 15.44 -10.31 8.36
N PRO A 77 15.95 -11.55 8.26
CA PRO A 77 15.30 -12.62 7.51
C PRO A 77 13.94 -13.00 8.10
N ILE A 78 12.94 -13.12 7.23
CA ILE A 78 11.58 -13.53 7.54
C ILE A 78 11.32 -14.88 6.87
N SER A 79 10.95 -15.89 7.66
CA SER A 79 10.54 -17.20 7.15
C SER A 79 9.02 -17.22 6.97
N LEU A 80 8.56 -17.54 5.77
CA LEU A 80 7.16 -17.73 5.43
C LEU A 80 6.92 -19.19 5.05
N LYS A 81 6.00 -19.86 5.74
CA LYS A 81 5.53 -21.21 5.47
C LYS A 81 4.12 -21.15 4.91
N PHE A 82 3.99 -21.47 3.62
CA PHE A 82 2.73 -21.47 2.89
C PHE A 82 2.19 -22.88 2.77
N TYR A 83 1.05 -23.14 3.41
CA TYR A 83 0.46 -24.46 3.50
C TYR A 83 -0.70 -24.59 2.52
N PHE A 84 -0.71 -25.65 1.72
CA PHE A 84 -1.83 -25.98 0.86
C PHE A 84 -2.00 -27.49 0.70
N SER A 85 -3.12 -28.02 1.17
CA SER A 85 -3.47 -29.43 1.00
C SER A 85 -3.87 -29.71 -0.45
N LYS A 86 -3.15 -30.61 -1.12
CA LYS A 86 -3.47 -31.00 -2.51
C LYS A 86 -4.91 -31.50 -2.68
N LEU A 87 -5.41 -32.26 -1.70
CA LEU A 87 -6.80 -32.77 -1.68
C LEU A 87 -7.85 -31.65 -1.70
N LEU A 88 -7.55 -30.48 -1.13
CA LEU A 88 -8.43 -29.31 -1.21
C LEU A 88 -8.48 -28.76 -2.65
N GLY A 89 -7.32 -28.65 -3.31
CA GLY A 89 -7.24 -28.20 -4.70
C GLY A 89 -7.94 -29.13 -5.69
N GLU A 90 -7.83 -30.45 -5.48
CA GLU A 90 -8.53 -31.46 -6.29
C GLU A 90 -10.06 -31.35 -6.18
N ARG A 91 -10.56 -31.01 -5.00
CA ARG A 91 -12.00 -30.85 -4.72
C ARG A 91 -12.53 -29.47 -5.09
N SER A 92 -11.67 -28.46 -5.09
CA SER A 92 -12.03 -27.08 -5.38
C SER A 92 -11.03 -26.43 -6.34
N PRO A 93 -11.32 -26.44 -7.65
CA PRO A 93 -10.50 -25.75 -8.66
C PRO A 93 -10.28 -24.26 -8.37
N GLN A 94 -11.23 -23.62 -7.67
CA GLN A 94 -11.11 -22.23 -7.24
C GLN A 94 -9.96 -22.05 -6.23
N HIS A 95 -9.85 -22.92 -5.23
CA HIS A 95 -8.76 -22.88 -4.26
C HIS A 95 -7.42 -23.22 -4.91
N ALA A 96 -7.38 -24.18 -5.85
CA ALA A 96 -6.16 -24.49 -6.61
C ALA A 96 -5.65 -23.28 -7.41
N THR A 97 -6.55 -22.58 -8.12
CA THR A 97 -6.18 -21.37 -8.87
C THR A 97 -5.70 -20.27 -7.94
N TYR A 98 -6.38 -20.09 -6.80
CA TYR A 98 -5.99 -19.06 -5.83
C TYR A 98 -4.65 -19.38 -5.15
N PHE A 99 -4.37 -20.65 -4.87
CA PHE A 99 -3.08 -21.12 -4.36
C PHE A 99 -1.94 -20.72 -5.29
N GLU A 100 -2.05 -20.99 -6.60
CA GLU A 100 -1.03 -20.62 -7.57
C GLU A 100 -0.76 -19.12 -7.59
N ARG A 101 -1.83 -18.31 -7.53
CA ARG A 101 -1.71 -16.85 -7.47
C ARG A 101 -0.96 -16.37 -6.23
N ILE A 102 -1.27 -16.93 -5.06
CA ILE A 102 -0.60 -16.57 -3.80
C ILE A 102 0.86 -17.03 -3.84
N ARG A 103 1.12 -18.24 -4.35
CA ARG A 103 2.47 -18.80 -4.51
C ARG A 103 3.35 -17.88 -5.36
N GLU A 104 2.89 -17.51 -6.56
CA GLU A 104 3.60 -16.62 -7.47
C GLU A 104 3.87 -15.25 -6.83
N LEU A 105 2.92 -14.71 -6.06
CA LEU A 105 3.10 -13.44 -5.35
C LEU A 105 4.16 -13.53 -4.24
N LEU A 106 4.15 -14.61 -3.45
CA LEU A 106 5.14 -14.85 -2.39
C LEU A 106 6.54 -15.13 -2.96
N GLU A 107 6.65 -15.89 -4.05
CA GLU A 107 7.91 -16.11 -4.77
C GLU A 107 8.50 -14.77 -5.24
N ARG A 108 7.65 -13.88 -5.77
CA ARG A 108 8.08 -12.53 -6.14
C ARG A 108 8.54 -11.69 -4.94
N TYR A 109 7.90 -11.81 -3.78
CA TYR A 109 8.34 -11.13 -2.57
C TYR A 109 9.74 -11.58 -2.14
N GLN A 110 9.99 -12.90 -2.20
CA GLN A 110 11.31 -13.48 -1.97
C GLN A 110 12.36 -12.89 -2.92
N ASP A 111 12.08 -12.84 -4.22
CA ASP A 111 13.00 -12.31 -5.23
C ASP A 111 13.33 -10.83 -5.00
N ILE A 112 12.30 -9.99 -4.78
CA ILE A 112 12.46 -8.54 -4.59
C ILE A 112 13.19 -8.22 -3.28
N SER A 113 12.93 -8.99 -2.22
CA SER A 113 13.61 -8.82 -0.93
C SER A 113 15.10 -9.21 -0.98
N GLY A 114 15.55 -9.86 -2.07
CA GLY A 114 16.90 -10.39 -2.18
C GLY A 114 17.15 -11.57 -1.24
N GLY A 115 16.14 -12.42 -1.03
CA GLY A 115 16.21 -13.62 -0.18
C GLY A 115 16.04 -13.36 1.32
N ARG A 116 15.68 -12.13 1.73
CA ARG A 116 15.34 -11.83 3.12
C ARG A 116 14.00 -12.39 3.51
N VAL A 117 13.03 -12.41 2.59
CA VAL A 117 11.80 -13.20 2.74
C VAL A 117 12.08 -14.58 2.16
N GLN A 118 11.96 -15.63 2.97
CA GLN A 118 12.20 -17.02 2.57
C GLN A 118 10.89 -17.78 2.57
N LEU A 119 10.51 -18.34 1.43
CA LEU A 119 9.27 -19.09 1.25
C LEU A 119 9.52 -20.60 1.31
N GLU A 120 8.78 -21.30 2.16
CA GLU A 120 8.64 -22.76 2.19
C GLU A 120 7.19 -23.12 1.86
N VAL A 121 6.95 -23.91 0.80
CA VAL A 121 5.62 -24.41 0.44
C VAL A 121 5.46 -25.83 0.98
N ILE A 122 4.40 -26.05 1.77
CA ILE A 122 4.17 -27.30 2.50
C ILE A 122 2.80 -27.86 2.10
N ASN A 123 2.73 -29.19 1.91
CA ASN A 123 1.48 -29.92 1.67
C ASN A 123 1.12 -30.72 2.91
N PRO A 124 0.18 -30.26 3.76
CA PRO A 124 -0.29 -31.02 4.91
C PRO A 124 -1.14 -32.20 4.44
N GLU A 125 -0.51 -33.37 4.36
CA GLU A 125 -1.22 -34.63 4.10
C GLU A 125 -1.90 -35.11 5.39
N PRO A 126 -3.09 -35.73 5.31
CA PRO A 126 -3.77 -36.25 6.50
C PRO A 126 -2.88 -37.21 7.30
N PHE A 127 -2.87 -37.04 8.62
CA PHE A 127 -2.08 -37.83 9.59
C PHE A 127 -0.56 -37.75 9.38
N SER A 128 -0.06 -36.64 8.83
CA SER A 128 1.38 -36.39 8.63
C SER A 128 1.95 -35.38 9.63
N ASP A 129 3.27 -35.41 9.82
CA ASP A 129 3.99 -34.39 10.59
C ASP A 129 3.70 -32.96 10.06
N ASP A 130 3.43 -32.81 8.76
CA ASP A 130 3.12 -31.53 8.14
C ASP A 130 1.73 -30.99 8.50
N GLU A 131 0.78 -31.88 8.76
CA GLU A 131 -0.51 -31.53 9.35
C GLU A 131 -0.33 -31.03 10.79
N ASP A 132 0.45 -31.75 11.61
CA ASP A 132 0.76 -31.32 12.97
C ASP A 132 1.46 -29.95 12.98
N ARG A 133 2.39 -29.71 12.04
CA ARG A 133 3.06 -28.41 11.85
C ARG A 133 2.07 -27.31 11.46
N ALA A 134 1.10 -27.59 10.60
CA ALA A 134 0.07 -26.62 10.20
C ALA A 134 -0.82 -26.22 11.38
N VAL A 135 -1.25 -27.19 12.19
CA VAL A 135 -2.05 -26.94 13.40
C VAL A 135 -1.25 -26.14 14.42
N ALA A 136 0.01 -26.52 14.68
CA ALA A 136 0.90 -25.78 15.60
C ALA A 136 1.20 -24.35 15.14
N ALA A 137 1.11 -24.09 13.83
CA ALA A 137 1.25 -22.77 13.23
C ALA A 137 -0.03 -21.92 13.29
N GLY A 138 -1.14 -22.45 13.83
CA GLY A 138 -2.40 -21.75 14.01
C GLY A 138 -3.32 -21.74 12.78
N LEU A 139 -3.10 -22.65 11.83
CA LEU A 139 -3.97 -22.76 10.66
C LEU A 139 -5.32 -23.42 11.01
N THR A 140 -6.35 -23.06 10.25
CA THR A 140 -7.68 -23.66 10.38
C THR A 140 -7.89 -24.68 9.28
N GLY A 141 -8.07 -25.95 9.63
CA GLY A 141 -8.43 -27.00 8.70
C GLY A 141 -9.93 -27.00 8.39
N ILE A 142 -10.29 -27.24 7.13
CA ILE A 142 -11.69 -27.41 6.71
C ILE A 142 -11.98 -28.88 6.34
N PRO A 143 -13.11 -29.47 6.77
CA PRO A 143 -13.44 -30.86 6.43
C PRO A 143 -13.59 -31.07 4.92
N LEU A 144 -12.90 -32.09 4.39
CA LEU A 144 -12.94 -32.46 2.97
C LEU A 144 -13.87 -33.64 2.67
N ASN A 145 -14.15 -34.47 3.69
CA ASN A 145 -15.00 -35.65 3.57
C ASN A 145 -15.60 -36.06 4.93
N GLU A 146 -16.48 -37.06 4.91
CA GLU A 146 -17.10 -37.64 6.10
C GLU A 146 -16.14 -38.48 6.96
N ALA A 147 -14.97 -38.85 6.41
CA ALA A 147 -13.93 -39.57 7.16
C ALA A 147 -13.17 -38.67 8.14
N GLY A 148 -13.34 -37.34 8.03
CA GLY A 148 -12.72 -36.35 8.90
C GLY A 148 -11.41 -35.79 8.37
N ASP A 149 -11.04 -36.06 7.11
CA ASP A 149 -9.84 -35.47 6.51
C ASP A 149 -9.99 -33.95 6.42
N LEU A 150 -8.95 -33.23 6.83
CA LEU A 150 -8.92 -31.77 6.81
C LEU A 150 -8.09 -31.25 5.65
N GLY A 151 -8.53 -30.13 5.07
CA GLY A 151 -7.81 -29.36 4.08
C GLY A 151 -7.31 -28.06 4.69
N TYR A 152 -6.03 -27.75 4.46
CA TYR A 152 -5.40 -26.54 4.94
C TYR A 152 -5.05 -25.64 3.76
N PHE A 153 -5.23 -24.33 3.95
CA PHE A 153 -4.83 -23.33 2.98
C PHE A 153 -4.52 -22.02 3.68
N GLY A 154 -3.30 -21.87 4.20
CA GLY A 154 -2.95 -20.76 5.08
C GLY A 154 -1.47 -20.41 5.02
N LEU A 155 -1.10 -19.34 5.72
CA LEU A 155 0.27 -18.83 5.78
C LEU A 155 0.69 -18.67 7.23
N SER A 156 1.91 -19.06 7.55
CA SER A 156 2.57 -18.75 8.81
C SER A 156 3.89 -18.06 8.53
N GLY A 157 4.22 -17.03 9.30
CA GLY A 157 5.44 -16.27 9.17
C GLY A 157 6.11 -16.08 10.52
N SER A 158 7.44 -16.06 10.53
CA SER A 158 8.25 -15.77 11.71
C SER A 158 9.52 -14.98 11.38
N ASN A 159 10.01 -14.22 12.34
CA ASN A 159 11.29 -13.50 12.25
C ASN A 159 12.37 -14.19 13.12
N SER A 160 13.50 -13.51 13.34
CA SER A 160 14.61 -14.04 14.13
C SER A 160 14.39 -13.99 15.65
N THR A 161 13.38 -13.25 16.10
CA THR A 161 13.04 -13.00 17.51
C THR A 161 11.81 -13.79 17.98
N ASP A 162 11.44 -14.86 17.28
CA ASP A 162 10.29 -15.74 17.55
C ASP A 162 8.90 -15.06 17.46
N ASP A 163 8.80 -13.86 16.90
CA ASP A 163 7.50 -13.25 16.60
C ASP A 163 6.81 -14.04 15.49
N LYS A 164 5.49 -14.16 15.58
CA LYS A 164 4.66 -14.91 14.64
C LYS A 164 3.53 -14.06 14.09
N ALA A 165 3.30 -14.17 12.79
CA ALA A 165 2.14 -13.58 12.11
C ALA A 165 1.70 -14.52 10.99
N GLY A 166 0.41 -14.56 10.66
CA GLY A 166 -0.07 -15.51 9.67
C GLY A 166 -1.54 -15.32 9.30
N ILE A 167 -1.97 -16.10 8.31
CA ILE A 167 -3.34 -16.18 7.81
C ILE A 167 -3.82 -17.60 8.09
N PRO A 168 -4.79 -17.80 9.01
CA PRO A 168 -5.25 -19.13 9.39
C PRO A 168 -5.87 -19.91 8.21
N PHE A 169 -6.59 -19.20 7.33
CA PHE A 169 -7.15 -19.75 6.11
C PHE A 169 -7.37 -18.65 5.06
N PHE A 170 -6.95 -18.88 3.82
CA PHE A 170 -7.17 -17.99 2.69
C PHE A 170 -8.54 -18.22 2.07
N THR A 171 -9.29 -17.14 1.85
CA THR A 171 -10.57 -17.20 1.15
C THR A 171 -10.52 -16.40 -0.16
N PRO A 172 -11.08 -16.91 -1.27
CA PRO A 172 -11.06 -16.21 -2.56
C PRO A 172 -11.68 -14.80 -2.52
N GLU A 173 -12.61 -14.54 -1.58
CA GLU A 173 -13.25 -13.23 -1.42
C GLU A 173 -12.28 -12.14 -0.98
N ARG A 174 -11.13 -12.51 -0.37
CA ARG A 174 -10.06 -11.58 0.03
C ARG A 174 -8.97 -11.41 -1.02
N GLU A 175 -9.11 -11.99 -2.21
CA GLU A 175 -8.09 -11.95 -3.27
C GLU A 175 -7.66 -10.52 -3.65
N THR A 176 -8.60 -9.57 -3.66
CA THR A 176 -8.30 -8.15 -3.93
C THR A 176 -7.44 -7.47 -2.85
N PHE A 177 -7.38 -8.03 -1.65
CA PHE A 177 -6.60 -7.51 -0.52
C PHE A 177 -5.32 -8.30 -0.28
N LEU A 178 -5.00 -9.28 -1.13
CA LEU A 178 -3.90 -10.21 -0.90
C LEU A 178 -2.55 -9.50 -0.75
N GLU A 179 -2.22 -8.55 -1.63
CA GLU A 179 -0.97 -7.79 -1.53
C GLU A 179 -0.86 -7.07 -0.17
N TYR A 180 -1.96 -6.46 0.26
CA TYR A 180 -2.03 -5.76 1.55
C TYR A 180 -1.81 -6.71 2.72
N ASP A 181 -2.58 -7.81 2.78
CA ASP A 181 -2.53 -8.78 3.87
C ASP A 181 -1.12 -9.38 4.02
N LEU A 182 -0.48 -9.75 2.89
CA LEU A 182 0.88 -10.29 2.89
C LEU A 182 1.94 -9.25 3.25
N THR A 183 1.83 -8.03 2.71
CA THR A 183 2.77 -6.94 3.02
C THR A 183 2.73 -6.59 4.50
N ARG A 184 1.55 -6.58 5.10
CA ARG A 184 1.36 -6.32 6.54
C ARG A 184 2.05 -7.38 7.40
N ILE A 185 1.94 -8.65 7.04
CA ILE A 185 2.62 -9.75 7.76
C ILE A 185 4.12 -9.53 7.75
N ILE A 186 4.69 -9.25 6.57
CA ILE A 186 6.12 -8.98 6.41
C ILE A 186 6.54 -7.75 7.20
N TYR A 187 5.78 -6.66 7.11
CA TYR A 187 6.06 -5.45 7.87
C TYR A 187 6.08 -5.71 9.37
N THR A 188 5.08 -6.43 9.88
CA THR A 188 4.96 -6.76 11.32
C THR A 188 6.13 -7.61 11.80
N LEU A 189 6.61 -8.53 10.96
CA LEU A 189 7.75 -9.39 11.27
C LEU A 189 9.10 -8.67 11.09
N ALA A 190 9.18 -7.68 10.21
CA ALA A 190 10.38 -6.90 9.94
C ALA A 190 10.68 -5.83 11.00
N ASP A 191 9.63 -5.26 11.60
CA ASP A 191 9.73 -4.21 12.62
C ASP A 191 8.77 -4.51 13.80
N PRO A 192 9.24 -5.28 14.80
CA PRO A 192 8.41 -5.66 15.94
C PRO A 192 7.97 -4.47 16.81
N GLU A 193 8.80 -3.42 16.89
CA GLU A 193 8.50 -2.19 17.65
C GLU A 193 7.69 -1.22 16.79
N ARG A 194 6.40 -1.51 16.65
CA ARG A 194 5.47 -0.64 15.90
C ARG A 194 5.53 0.80 16.42
N LYS A 195 5.87 1.69 15.50
CA LYS A 195 5.81 3.14 15.70
C LYS A 195 4.48 3.58 16.32
N VAL A 196 4.56 4.48 17.28
CA VAL A 196 3.42 4.95 18.06
C VAL A 196 2.86 6.24 17.46
N ILE A 197 1.59 6.19 17.05
CA ILE A 197 0.84 7.35 16.59
C ILE A 197 -0.02 7.86 17.73
N GLY A 198 0.29 9.07 18.21
CA GLY A 198 -0.57 9.83 19.11
C GLY A 198 -1.67 10.52 18.32
N VAL A 199 -2.93 10.19 18.58
CA VAL A 199 -4.08 10.78 17.87
C VAL A 199 -4.82 11.73 18.78
N MET A 200 -4.90 13.00 18.41
CA MET A 200 -5.65 14.04 19.11
C MET A 200 -6.78 14.54 18.22
N SER A 201 -8.02 14.42 18.71
CA SER A 201 -9.23 14.76 17.96
C SER A 201 -10.38 15.07 18.91
N PRO A 202 -11.14 16.15 18.69
CA PRO A 202 -12.42 16.38 19.38
C PRO A 202 -13.54 15.50 18.82
N LEU A 203 -13.38 14.97 17.60
CA LEU A 203 -14.34 14.07 16.96
C LEU A 203 -14.22 12.65 17.54
N PRO A 204 -15.33 11.89 17.63
CA PRO A 204 -15.38 10.53 18.16
C PRO A 204 -14.82 9.48 17.17
N ILE A 205 -13.62 9.73 16.63
CA ILE A 205 -12.99 8.90 15.59
C ILE A 205 -12.64 7.49 16.08
N ASN A 206 -12.38 7.33 17.38
CA ASN A 206 -12.17 6.05 18.03
C ASN A 206 -13.49 5.27 18.28
N GLY A 207 -14.62 5.85 17.89
CA GLY A 207 -15.93 5.37 18.31
C GLY A 207 -16.17 5.61 19.80
N GLY A 208 -17.24 5.03 20.33
CA GLY A 208 -17.53 5.12 21.76
C GLY A 208 -18.97 4.83 22.12
N ALA A 209 -19.18 4.60 23.42
CA ALA A 209 -20.51 4.47 24.01
C ALA A 209 -21.21 5.83 24.00
N ALA A 210 -22.23 5.97 23.17
CA ALA A 210 -23.13 7.10 23.24
C ALA A 210 -24.12 6.89 24.41
N GLN A 211 -24.51 7.96 25.11
CA GLN A 211 -25.53 7.87 26.16
C GLN A 211 -26.89 7.53 25.52
N PRO A 212 -27.75 6.72 26.16
CA PRO A 212 -29.11 6.49 25.67
C PRO A 212 -29.83 7.83 25.42
N PRO A 213 -30.50 8.03 24.27
CA PRO A 213 -30.96 7.03 23.29
C PRO A 213 -29.99 6.75 22.12
N TYR A 214 -28.76 7.26 22.16
CA TYR A 214 -27.85 7.20 21.02
C TYR A 214 -27.17 5.83 20.90
N GLN A 215 -27.01 5.37 19.65
CA GLN A 215 -26.28 4.15 19.32
C GLN A 215 -24.77 4.36 19.45
N GLN A 216 -24.05 3.30 19.79
CA GLN A 216 -22.58 3.30 19.81
C GLN A 216 -22.07 3.74 18.44
N SER A 217 -21.17 4.71 18.43
CA SER A 217 -20.50 5.12 17.19
C SER A 217 -19.37 4.14 16.92
N PRO A 218 -19.32 3.50 15.73
CA PRO A 218 -18.20 2.62 15.38
C PRO A 218 -16.92 3.45 15.24
N ARG A 219 -15.79 2.81 15.51
CA ARG A 219 -14.46 3.36 15.21
C ARG A 219 -14.33 3.58 13.70
N TRP A 220 -13.67 4.66 13.31
CA TRP A 220 -13.47 4.99 11.90
C TRP A 220 -12.50 4.01 11.24
N THR A 221 -12.86 3.49 10.07
CA THR A 221 -12.06 2.49 9.33
C THR A 221 -10.62 2.94 9.06
N VAL A 222 -10.39 4.24 8.88
CA VAL A 222 -9.03 4.78 8.71
C VAL A 222 -8.15 4.47 9.93
N LEU A 223 -8.68 4.57 11.14
CA LEU A 223 -7.93 4.24 12.34
C LEU A 223 -7.65 2.74 12.46
N ASP A 224 -8.56 1.88 11.98
CA ASP A 224 -8.34 0.44 11.95
C ASP A 224 -7.19 0.09 11.00
N GLN A 225 -7.17 0.68 9.81
CA GLN A 225 -6.09 0.52 8.84
C GLN A 225 -4.75 1.04 9.37
N ILE A 226 -4.74 2.16 10.08
CA ILE A 226 -3.52 2.68 10.71
C ILE A 226 -3.03 1.71 11.80
N SER A 227 -3.95 1.13 12.58
CA SER A 227 -3.61 0.21 13.68
C SER A 227 -3.00 -1.12 13.20
N ASP A 228 -3.14 -1.42 11.91
CA ASP A 228 -2.55 -2.62 11.31
C ASP A 228 -1.02 -2.56 11.25
N PHE A 229 -0.44 -1.36 11.16
CA PHE A 229 1.01 -1.11 11.04
C PHE A 229 1.58 -0.33 12.24
N PHE A 230 0.76 0.45 12.93
CA PHE A 230 1.18 1.36 13.99
C PHE A 230 0.47 1.08 15.30
N THR A 231 1.10 1.43 16.42
CA THR A 231 0.43 1.48 17.72
C THR A 231 -0.31 2.80 17.85
N VAL A 232 -1.64 2.77 17.91
CA VAL A 232 -2.45 3.99 18.01
C VAL A 232 -2.77 4.31 19.48
N LYS A 233 -2.36 5.50 19.95
CA LYS A 233 -2.69 6.03 21.28
C LYS A 233 -3.56 7.27 21.17
N MET A 234 -4.76 7.22 21.73
CA MET A 234 -5.63 8.40 21.79
C MET A 234 -5.12 9.37 22.86
N LEU A 235 -4.97 10.64 22.51
CA LEU A 235 -4.53 11.70 23.40
C LEU A 235 -5.69 12.62 23.77
N PRO A 236 -5.71 13.16 25.01
CA PRO A 236 -6.65 14.21 25.37
C PRO A 236 -6.36 15.49 24.58
N THR A 237 -7.38 16.34 24.40
CA THR A 237 -7.23 17.64 23.72
C THR A 237 -6.66 18.74 24.61
N GLN A 238 -6.43 18.46 25.89
CA GLN A 238 -5.72 19.35 26.82
C GLN A 238 -4.58 18.59 27.48
N MET A 239 -3.34 19.03 27.22
CA MET A 239 -2.15 18.44 27.82
C MET A 239 -0.99 19.43 27.87
N ARG A 240 0.01 19.12 28.70
CA ARG A 240 1.18 20.01 28.93
C ARG A 240 2.43 19.56 28.18
N GLU A 241 2.50 18.28 27.84
CA GLU A 241 3.65 17.67 27.16
C GLU A 241 3.16 16.44 26.40
N ILE A 242 3.67 16.24 25.18
CA ILE A 242 3.43 15.04 24.37
C ILE A 242 4.28 13.89 24.94
N PRO A 243 3.69 12.73 25.31
CA PRO A 243 4.44 11.59 25.82
C PRO A 243 5.62 11.20 24.93
N GLY A 244 6.78 10.96 25.55
CA GLY A 244 8.05 10.73 24.82
C GLY A 244 8.12 9.41 24.03
N ASP A 245 7.14 8.54 24.21
CA ASP A 245 6.97 7.29 23.46
C ASP A 245 6.16 7.47 22.16
N ILE A 246 5.74 8.70 21.82
CA ILE A 246 4.99 9.00 20.60
C ILE A 246 5.96 9.39 19.48
N ASP A 247 5.97 8.61 18.39
CA ASP A 247 6.82 8.89 17.22
C ASP A 247 6.17 9.91 16.26
N ILE A 248 4.83 9.85 16.12
CA ILE A 248 4.06 10.65 15.16
C ILE A 248 2.81 11.18 15.85
N LEU A 249 2.54 12.47 15.68
CA LEU A 249 1.33 13.12 16.17
C LEU A 249 0.34 13.32 15.02
N MET A 250 -0.86 12.74 15.13
CA MET A 250 -1.97 12.94 14.21
C MET A 250 -3.02 13.85 14.85
N LEU A 251 -3.16 15.05 14.32
CA LEU A 251 -4.17 16.02 14.75
C LEU A 251 -5.34 15.99 13.76
N VAL A 252 -6.52 15.61 14.23
CA VAL A 252 -7.74 15.57 13.39
C VAL A 252 -8.71 16.61 13.90
N HIS A 253 -9.03 17.59 13.05
CA HIS A 253 -9.91 18.72 13.37
C HIS A 253 -9.53 19.40 14.71
N PRO A 254 -8.29 19.88 14.88
CA PRO A 254 -7.85 20.51 16.12
C PRO A 254 -8.73 21.74 16.43
N LYS A 255 -9.44 21.70 17.56
CA LYS A 255 -10.39 22.72 17.98
C LYS A 255 -10.42 22.82 19.50
N GLY A 256 -10.41 24.06 20.01
CA GLY A 256 -10.47 24.33 21.46
C GLY A 256 -9.22 23.86 22.21
N LEU A 257 -8.06 23.88 21.55
CA LEU A 257 -6.77 23.59 22.20
C LEU A 257 -6.32 24.83 22.98
N ASP A 258 -5.87 24.64 24.22
CA ASP A 258 -5.33 25.74 25.02
C ASP A 258 -3.89 26.09 24.63
N ASP A 259 -3.42 27.26 25.03
CA ASP A 259 -2.07 27.74 24.70
C ASP A 259 -0.96 26.79 25.14
N PHE A 260 -1.19 26.03 26.22
CA PHE A 260 -0.24 25.02 26.70
C PHE A 260 -0.18 23.80 25.79
N THR A 261 -1.32 23.34 25.29
CA THR A 261 -1.38 22.22 24.34
C THR A 261 -0.76 22.63 23.01
N LEU A 262 -1.07 23.83 22.52
CA LEU A 262 -0.45 24.37 21.30
C LEU A 262 1.08 24.47 21.44
N TYR A 263 1.58 24.92 22.59
CA TYR A 263 3.00 24.92 22.89
C TYR A 263 3.59 23.50 22.93
N ALA A 264 2.93 22.53 23.56
CA ALA A 264 3.39 21.15 23.60
C ALA A 264 3.51 20.53 22.19
N ILE A 265 2.54 20.81 21.32
CA ILE A 265 2.55 20.38 19.92
C ILE A 265 3.71 21.03 19.17
N ASP A 266 3.91 22.33 19.33
CA ASP A 266 5.00 23.07 18.68
C ASP A 266 6.38 22.53 19.12
N GLN A 267 6.57 22.31 20.42
CA GLN A 267 7.81 21.73 20.95
C GLN A 267 8.07 20.31 20.46
N PHE A 268 7.02 19.49 20.31
CA PHE A 268 7.16 18.16 19.72
C PHE A 268 7.68 18.22 18.28
N VAL A 269 7.13 19.11 17.45
CA VAL A 269 7.56 19.28 16.05
C VAL A 269 8.97 19.87 15.97
N ILE A 270 9.28 20.90 16.76
CA ILE A 270 10.62 21.50 16.83
C ILE A 270 11.66 20.48 17.33
N GLY A 271 11.27 19.61 18.25
CA GLY A 271 12.10 18.51 18.77
C GLY A 271 12.40 17.39 17.76
N GLY A 272 11.90 17.50 16.52
CA GLY A 272 12.10 16.50 15.45
C GLY A 272 10.97 15.47 15.36
N GLY A 273 9.93 15.60 16.16
CA GLY A 273 8.70 14.82 16.04
C GLY A 273 7.97 15.12 14.73
N ARG A 274 7.22 14.15 14.22
CA ARG A 274 6.50 14.28 12.95
C ARG A 274 5.02 14.53 13.21
N ALA A 275 4.44 15.56 12.63
CA ALA A 275 3.02 15.84 12.75
C ALA A 275 2.28 15.67 11.43
N MET A 276 1.09 15.05 11.49
CA MET A 276 0.11 15.02 10.42
C MET A 276 -1.13 15.76 10.90
N VAL A 277 -1.46 16.87 10.25
CA VAL A 277 -2.51 17.79 10.72
C VAL A 277 -3.60 17.90 9.68
N PHE A 278 -4.81 17.49 10.06
CA PHE A 278 -6.03 17.64 9.28
C PHE A 278 -6.84 18.79 9.83
N VAL A 279 -6.70 19.96 9.21
CA VAL A 279 -7.49 21.15 9.53
C VAL A 279 -8.68 21.25 8.58
N ASP A 280 -9.83 21.63 9.14
CA ASP A 280 -11.07 21.76 8.41
C ASP A 280 -11.66 23.17 8.58
N ALA A 281 -12.00 23.81 7.47
CA ALA A 281 -12.66 25.11 7.45
C ALA A 281 -14.17 25.01 7.67
N ASN A 282 -14.75 23.81 7.48
CA ASN A 282 -16.16 23.52 7.70
C ASN A 282 -16.38 22.00 7.84
N ALA A 283 -16.06 21.46 9.01
CA ALA A 283 -16.24 20.05 9.35
C ALA A 283 -17.72 19.67 9.38
N GLU A 284 -18.25 19.18 8.25
CA GLU A 284 -19.65 18.73 8.12
C GLU A 284 -20.00 17.58 9.08
N VAL A 285 -19.00 16.87 9.61
CA VAL A 285 -19.14 15.80 10.60
C VAL A 285 -19.19 16.30 12.04
N ASP A 286 -18.81 17.56 12.29
CA ASP A 286 -18.84 18.21 13.60
C ASP A 286 -20.24 18.80 13.86
N VAL A 287 -21.23 17.91 13.98
CA VAL A 287 -22.64 18.29 14.23
C VAL A 287 -22.96 18.10 15.71
N PRO A 288 -23.35 19.17 16.44
CA PRO A 288 -23.79 19.05 17.83
C PRO A 288 -25.00 18.12 17.99
N LEU A 289 -24.93 17.21 18.96
CA LEU A 289 -25.97 16.22 19.26
C LEU A 289 -27.34 16.82 19.62
N ASP A 290 -27.36 18.06 20.10
CA ASP A 290 -28.58 18.78 20.52
C ASP A 290 -29.24 19.58 19.39
N GLY A 291 -28.69 19.54 18.17
CA GLY A 291 -29.20 20.28 17.01
C GLY A 291 -29.10 21.80 17.14
N ARG A 292 -28.46 22.30 18.20
CA ARG A 292 -28.18 23.73 18.38
C ARG A 292 -26.79 24.00 17.82
N MET A 293 -26.70 24.88 16.82
CA MET A 293 -25.40 25.41 16.37
C MET A 293 -24.76 26.25 17.49
N GLN A 294 -24.06 25.58 18.43
CA GLN A 294 -23.35 26.25 19.52
C GLN A 294 -21.86 26.42 19.27
N SER A 295 -21.28 25.72 18.29
CA SER A 295 -19.89 25.96 17.89
C SER A 295 -19.74 25.96 16.39
N LEU A 296 -18.84 26.82 15.90
CA LEU A 296 -18.47 26.83 14.48
C LEU A 296 -17.74 25.52 14.17
N PRO A 297 -18.07 24.79 13.09
CA PRO A 297 -17.43 23.54 12.71
C PRO A 297 -16.04 23.80 12.09
N VAL A 298 -15.24 24.68 12.69
CA VAL A 298 -13.97 25.16 12.14
C VAL A 298 -12.84 24.73 13.06
N SER A 299 -11.75 24.23 12.49
CA SER A 299 -10.51 23.98 13.22
C SER A 299 -9.90 25.30 13.69
N ASP A 300 -9.44 25.35 14.95
CA ASP A 300 -8.73 26.49 15.53
C ASP A 300 -7.25 26.16 15.68
N PHE A 301 -6.51 26.29 14.57
CA PHE A 301 -5.09 25.92 14.51
C PHE A 301 -4.21 26.94 13.75
N ASN A 302 -4.80 28.05 13.30
CA ASN A 302 -4.08 29.09 12.56
C ASN A 302 -2.93 29.72 13.35
N LYS A 303 -3.01 29.76 14.69
CA LYS A 303 -1.94 30.26 15.57
C LYS A 303 -0.63 29.49 15.37
N ILE A 304 -0.71 28.17 15.21
CA ILE A 304 0.45 27.32 14.96
C ILE A 304 0.80 27.29 13.47
N LEU A 305 -0.19 27.11 12.58
CA LEU A 305 0.06 27.09 11.13
C LEU A 305 0.82 28.32 10.65
N THR A 306 0.46 29.52 11.13
CA THR A 306 1.10 30.77 10.69
C THR A 306 2.58 30.78 11.07
N THR A 307 2.93 30.19 12.21
CA THR A 307 4.33 30.03 12.66
C THR A 307 5.09 29.05 11.76
N TRP A 308 4.38 28.07 11.19
CA TRP A 308 4.93 27.11 10.22
C TRP A 308 4.89 27.63 8.78
N GLY A 309 4.43 28.87 8.54
CA GLY A 309 4.34 29.47 7.20
C GLY A 309 3.13 28.99 6.40
N LEU A 310 2.02 28.68 7.07
CA LEU A 310 0.74 28.32 6.43
C LEU A 310 -0.41 29.04 7.13
N LYS A 311 -1.51 29.27 6.43
CA LYS A 311 -2.74 29.82 7.00
C LYS A 311 -3.95 29.18 6.37
N LEU A 312 -4.88 28.69 7.19
CA LEU A 312 -6.22 28.31 6.73
C LEU A 312 -7.05 29.58 6.52
N ALA A 313 -7.59 29.78 5.32
CA ALA A 313 -8.40 30.94 4.99
C ALA A 313 -9.68 31.00 5.83
N ASP A 314 -9.85 32.08 6.57
CA ASP A 314 -10.94 32.23 7.53
C ASP A 314 -12.30 32.32 6.81
N ASN A 315 -13.28 31.52 7.25
CA ASN A 315 -14.67 31.50 6.75
C ASN A 315 -14.79 31.30 5.23
N LYS A 316 -13.85 30.57 4.62
CA LYS A 316 -13.87 30.24 3.20
C LYS A 316 -13.72 28.74 2.99
N VAL A 317 -14.44 28.24 2.00
CA VAL A 317 -14.26 26.90 1.46
C VAL A 317 -13.92 27.01 -0.02
N ALA A 318 -13.16 26.05 -0.53
CA ALA A 318 -12.87 25.91 -1.94
C ALA A 318 -14.12 25.46 -2.69
N GLY A 319 -14.38 26.11 -3.82
CA GLY A 319 -15.44 25.73 -4.75
C GLY A 319 -14.91 25.75 -6.17
N ASP A 320 -15.23 24.72 -6.93
CA ASP A 320 -14.84 24.58 -8.33
C ASP A 320 -16.01 24.00 -9.12
N LEU A 321 -16.45 24.72 -10.16
CA LEU A 321 -17.54 24.29 -11.03
C LEU A 321 -17.16 23.06 -11.87
N ASP A 322 -15.89 22.94 -12.26
CA ASP A 322 -15.43 21.83 -13.10
C ASP A 322 -15.26 20.53 -12.30
N ALA A 323 -15.05 20.65 -10.98
CA ALA A 323 -15.00 19.53 -10.04
C ALA A 323 -16.29 19.35 -9.23
N ALA A 324 -17.34 20.14 -9.49
CA ALA A 324 -18.56 20.13 -8.70
C ALA A 324 -19.28 18.77 -8.80
N ARG A 325 -19.72 18.25 -7.65
CA ARG A 325 -20.54 17.03 -7.61
C ARG A 325 -21.99 17.34 -7.90
N ARG A 326 -22.61 16.50 -8.73
CA ARG A 326 -24.06 16.48 -8.93
C ARG A 326 -24.75 15.83 -7.75
N VAL A 327 -25.65 16.58 -7.13
CA VAL A 327 -26.49 16.10 -6.02
C VAL A 327 -27.96 16.20 -6.40
N ASN A 328 -28.75 15.27 -5.88
CA ASN A 328 -30.19 15.29 -6.03
C ASN A 328 -30.78 16.17 -4.92
N VAL A 329 -31.29 17.35 -5.28
CA VAL A 329 -32.00 18.22 -4.35
C VAL A 329 -33.48 18.09 -4.59
N ARG A 330 -34.24 17.87 -3.51
CA ARG A 330 -35.70 17.83 -3.58
C ARG A 330 -36.26 19.22 -3.32
N VAL A 331 -36.82 19.84 -4.34
CA VAL A 331 -37.50 21.15 -4.26
C VAL A 331 -39.00 20.90 -4.39
N GLY A 332 -39.70 20.91 -3.25
CA GLY A 332 -41.12 20.53 -3.17
C GLY A 332 -41.34 19.05 -3.51
N LYS A 333 -42.20 18.75 -4.51
CA LYS A 333 -42.47 17.38 -4.99
C LYS A 333 -41.56 16.93 -6.15
N LYS A 334 -40.66 17.78 -6.65
CA LYS A 334 -39.76 17.45 -7.76
C LYS A 334 -38.33 17.27 -7.26
N THR A 335 -37.67 16.21 -7.73
CA THR A 335 -36.23 16.05 -7.59
C THR A 335 -35.56 16.76 -8.75
N SER A 336 -34.58 17.60 -8.46
CA SER A 336 -33.75 18.29 -9.46
C SER A 336 -32.29 17.99 -9.17
N VAL A 337 -31.53 17.73 -10.23
CA VAL A 337 -30.07 17.54 -10.13
C VAL A 337 -29.44 18.92 -10.22
N VAL A 338 -28.64 19.27 -9.22
CA VAL A 338 -27.89 20.53 -9.20
C VAL A 338 -26.42 20.24 -8.93
N ASP A 339 -25.54 21.06 -9.50
CA ASP A 339 -24.11 21.00 -9.22
C ASP A 339 -23.84 21.69 -7.88
N TYR A 340 -23.27 20.95 -6.93
CA TYR A 340 -22.93 21.46 -5.61
C TYR A 340 -21.44 21.80 -5.57
N VAL A 341 -21.16 23.09 -5.78
CA VAL A 341 -19.82 23.62 -6.08
C VAL A 341 -18.80 23.43 -4.95
N ILE A 342 -19.25 23.27 -3.72
CA ILE A 342 -18.40 23.05 -2.54
C ILE A 342 -18.10 21.57 -2.27
N TRP A 343 -18.78 20.66 -2.98
CA TRP A 343 -18.45 19.23 -2.96
C TRP A 343 -17.62 18.93 -4.20
N LEU A 344 -16.33 18.76 -3.97
CA LEU A 344 -15.33 18.60 -5.01
C LEU A 344 -15.09 17.10 -5.26
N GLY A 345 -15.42 16.64 -6.46
CA GLY A 345 -15.01 15.34 -6.98
C GLY A 345 -13.73 15.50 -7.78
N LEU A 346 -12.59 15.40 -7.10
CA LEU A 346 -11.28 15.52 -7.72
C LEU A 346 -10.90 14.22 -8.41
N ASP A 347 -10.31 14.31 -9.60
CA ASP A 347 -9.79 13.18 -10.36
C ASP A 347 -8.30 13.33 -10.67
N LYS A 348 -7.74 12.43 -11.48
CA LYS A 348 -6.32 12.41 -11.89
C LYS A 348 -5.79 13.70 -12.52
N ARG A 349 -6.65 14.67 -12.86
CA ARG A 349 -6.26 16.00 -13.38
C ARG A 349 -5.94 16.98 -12.25
N ASN A 350 -6.44 16.71 -11.05
CA ASN A 350 -6.29 17.59 -9.89
C ASN A 350 -5.12 17.20 -8.98
N PHE A 351 -4.49 16.05 -9.22
CA PHE A 351 -3.37 15.54 -8.42
C PHE A 351 -2.04 15.69 -9.17
N ASP A 352 -0.98 16.00 -8.43
CA ASP A 352 0.38 15.86 -8.92
C ASP A 352 0.66 14.38 -9.19
N ARG A 353 1.03 14.08 -10.43
CA ARG A 353 1.27 12.71 -10.91
C ARG A 353 2.67 12.22 -10.62
N ASP A 354 3.59 13.15 -10.37
CA ASP A 354 4.98 12.84 -10.03
C ASP A 354 5.14 12.68 -8.50
N ASP A 355 4.16 13.15 -7.72
CA ASP A 355 4.12 12.93 -6.28
C ASP A 355 3.83 11.47 -5.91
N ILE A 356 4.62 10.95 -4.98
CA ILE A 356 4.57 9.54 -4.57
C ILE A 356 3.30 9.22 -3.76
N ILE A 357 2.71 10.21 -3.09
CA ILE A 357 1.54 10.07 -2.23
C ILE A 357 0.26 10.25 -3.05
N THR A 358 0.18 11.28 -3.89
CA THR A 358 -1.04 11.63 -4.64
C THR A 358 -1.10 11.08 -6.06
N GLY A 359 0.02 10.68 -6.66
CA GLY A 359 0.08 10.36 -8.09
C GLY A 359 -0.73 9.15 -8.54
N ASN A 360 -1.05 8.23 -7.62
CA ASN A 360 -1.88 7.05 -7.88
C ASN A 360 -3.35 7.22 -7.47
N ILE A 361 -3.73 8.37 -6.91
CA ILE A 361 -5.13 8.62 -6.52
C ILE A 361 -5.97 8.79 -7.79
N SER A 362 -6.95 7.89 -7.97
CA SER A 362 -7.85 7.91 -9.13
C SER A 362 -8.93 8.97 -8.99
N SER A 363 -9.52 9.07 -7.79
CA SER A 363 -10.54 10.02 -7.44
C SER A 363 -10.57 10.26 -5.93
N LEU A 364 -10.83 11.50 -5.51
CA LEU A 364 -11.04 11.87 -4.12
C LEU A 364 -12.21 12.83 -4.03
N ASN A 365 -13.06 12.64 -3.02
CA ASN A 365 -14.19 13.54 -2.78
C ASN A 365 -13.91 14.36 -1.54
N PHE A 366 -14.03 15.68 -1.67
CA PHE A 366 -13.99 16.60 -0.55
C PHE A 366 -15.35 17.27 -0.38
N ALA A 367 -15.80 17.40 0.86
CA ALA A 367 -16.99 18.16 1.22
C ALA A 367 -16.55 19.36 2.05
N GLY A 368 -16.69 20.57 1.50
CA GLY A 368 -16.35 21.80 2.22
C GLY A 368 -14.85 22.01 2.46
N ALA A 369 -14.00 21.62 1.51
CA ALA A 369 -12.54 21.75 1.64
C ALA A 369 -12.10 23.18 1.99
N GLY A 370 -11.19 23.32 2.96
CA GLY A 370 -10.56 24.60 3.28
C GLY A 370 -9.50 25.02 2.24
N ILE A 371 -9.07 26.28 2.30
CA ILE A 371 -7.99 26.83 1.47
C ILE A 371 -6.79 27.10 2.37
N LEU A 372 -5.64 26.48 2.09
CA LEU A 372 -4.38 26.76 2.76
C LEU A 372 -3.55 27.75 1.92
N GLU A 373 -3.18 28.86 2.53
CA GLU A 373 -2.34 29.93 1.98
C GLU A 373 -0.93 29.84 2.60
N PRO A 374 0.15 30.06 1.84
CA PRO A 374 1.52 30.14 2.36
C PRO A 374 1.83 31.47 3.08
#